data_AF-A0A6M1YM49-F1
#
_entry.id   AF-A0A6M1YM49-F1
#
_cell.length_a   1.000
_cell.length_b   1.000
_cell.length_c   1.000
_cell.angle_alpha   90.00
_cell.angle_beta   90.00
_cell.angle_gamma   90.00
#
_symmetry.space_group_name_H-M   'P 1'
#
loop_
_entity.id
_entity.type
_entity.pdbx_description
1 polymer ?
#
loop_
_entity_poly.entity_id
_entity_poly.type
_entity_poly.pdbx_seq_one_letter_code
_entity_poly.pdbx_strand_id
1 'polypeptide(L)'
;MNKKAMKRIAIFGTHGAAKTTLVYKLATYYKMNDKNVTVIHETARQSPFPINMDTVYQTTLFVVATQLQKELQAEAQGFEIAISDRALSDAFIYIDRLKRGNALTKSLEVFCFEWLRQYHVLIYLEPTEGYAISQDGIRASDEKYQLAIRDDFRNQIEKMKEKFDNKLNIINAESNQIFDENQCTNLIDKINRSINEQVEHVHMV
;
A
#
# COMPACT_ATOMS: atom_id res chain seq x y z
N MET A 1 -16.42 22.57 -15.02
CA MET A 1 -14.99 22.20 -14.97
C MET A 1 -14.90 20.69 -14.98
N ASN A 2 -14.25 20.08 -15.97
CA ASN A 2 -13.92 18.65 -15.90
C ASN A 2 -12.91 18.47 -14.77
N LYS A 3 -13.36 17.89 -13.65
CA LYS A 3 -12.49 17.57 -12.52
C LYS A 3 -11.54 16.46 -13.00
N LYS A 4 -10.23 16.75 -13.06
CA LYS A 4 -9.22 15.74 -13.41
C LYS A 4 -9.32 14.60 -12.40
N ALA A 5 -9.38 13.36 -12.87
CA ALA A 5 -9.47 12.19 -12.00
C ALA A 5 -8.25 12.12 -11.07
N MET A 6 -8.49 11.79 -9.79
CA MET A 6 -7.45 11.68 -8.76
C MET A 6 -6.49 10.54 -9.08
N LYS A 7 -5.19 10.78 -8.95
CA LYS A 7 -4.14 9.75 -9.05
C LYS A 7 -4.00 9.04 -7.71
N ARG A 8 -4.09 7.71 -7.73
CA ARG A 8 -4.04 6.85 -6.54
C ARG A 8 -2.68 6.13 -6.50
N ILE A 9 -1.93 6.32 -5.44
CA ILE A 9 -0.65 5.64 -5.19
C ILE A 9 -0.82 4.84 -3.90
N ALA A 10 -0.44 3.56 -3.90
CA ALA A 10 -0.38 2.76 -2.67
C ALA A 10 1.02 2.22 -2.45
N ILE A 11 1.52 2.35 -1.22
CA ILE A 11 2.81 1.80 -0.79
C ILE A 11 2.53 0.66 0.17
N PHE A 12 3.02 -0.53 -0.14
CA PHE A 12 2.74 -1.75 0.62
C PHE A 12 4.00 -2.59 0.79
N GLY A 13 3.94 -3.59 1.66
CA GLY A 13 5.08 -4.44 2.00
C GLY A 13 5.25 -4.64 3.50
N THR A 14 6.25 -5.44 3.85
CA THR A 14 6.47 -5.89 5.23
C THR A 14 6.87 -4.76 6.19
N HIS A 15 6.85 -5.06 7.49
CA HIS A 15 7.26 -4.12 8.54
C HIS A 15 8.72 -3.68 8.35
N GLY A 16 9.04 -2.44 8.75
CA GLY A 16 10.41 -1.92 8.69
C GLY A 16 10.91 -1.50 7.31
N ALA A 17 10.14 -1.65 6.23
CA ALA A 17 10.55 -1.29 4.87
C ALA A 17 10.51 0.22 4.54
N ALA A 18 10.52 1.10 5.55
CA ALA A 18 10.46 2.56 5.37
C ALA A 18 9.23 3.10 4.57
N LYS A 19 8.11 2.36 4.54
CA LYS A 19 6.88 2.74 3.82
C LYS A 19 6.37 4.14 4.16
N THR A 20 6.11 4.38 5.44
CA THR A 20 5.62 5.67 5.94
C THR A 20 6.60 6.81 5.62
N THR A 21 7.92 6.54 5.61
CA THR A 21 8.93 7.53 5.19
C THR A 21 8.79 7.88 3.70
N LEU A 22 8.60 6.89 2.82
CA LEU A 22 8.36 7.14 1.40
C LEU A 22 7.04 7.90 1.17
N VAL A 23 5.98 7.57 1.91
CA VAL A 23 4.69 8.30 1.87
C VAL A 23 4.91 9.79 2.08
N TYR A 24 5.64 10.18 3.13
CA TYR A 24 5.91 11.59 3.41
C TYR A 24 6.82 12.24 2.38
N LYS A 25 7.85 11.52 1.89
CA LYS A 25 8.74 12.05 0.84
C LYS A 25 7.97 12.34 -0.46
N LEU A 26 7.07 11.44 -0.87
CA LEU A 26 6.19 11.68 -2.02
C LEU A 26 5.22 12.84 -1.77
N ALA A 27 4.59 12.90 -0.59
CA ALA A 27 3.68 13.99 -0.24
C ALA A 27 4.39 15.35 -0.31
N THR A 28 5.60 15.46 0.26
CA THR A 28 6.45 16.65 0.17
C THR A 28 6.80 16.98 -1.28
N TYR A 29 7.27 15.99 -2.05
CA TYR A 29 7.59 16.17 -3.46
C TYR A 29 6.40 16.75 -4.24
N TYR A 30 5.21 16.16 -4.12
CA TYR A 30 4.03 16.64 -4.83
C TYR A 30 3.54 18.00 -4.35
N LYS A 31 3.60 18.28 -3.04
CA LYS A 31 3.28 19.61 -2.51
C LYS A 31 4.24 20.68 -3.03
N MET A 32 5.53 20.39 -3.14
CA MET A 32 6.53 21.30 -3.69
C MET A 32 6.36 21.54 -5.21
N ASN A 33 5.61 20.67 -5.90
CA ASN A 33 5.27 20.79 -7.31
C ASN A 33 3.81 21.22 -7.52
N ASP A 34 3.27 21.99 -6.58
CA ASP A 34 1.93 22.62 -6.62
C ASP A 34 0.77 21.63 -6.86
N LYS A 35 0.88 20.39 -6.36
CA LYS A 35 -0.21 19.41 -6.42
C LYS A 35 -1.06 19.40 -5.16
N ASN A 36 -2.37 19.33 -5.35
CA ASN A 36 -3.29 19.04 -4.26
C ASN A 36 -3.22 17.56 -3.86
N VAL A 37 -2.31 17.23 -2.94
CA VAL A 37 -2.11 15.87 -2.41
C VAL A 37 -2.72 15.67 -1.03
N THR A 38 -3.21 14.44 -0.78
CA THR A 38 -3.59 13.93 0.54
C THR A 38 -2.87 12.62 0.85
N VAL A 39 -2.60 12.39 2.14
CA VAL A 39 -2.02 11.15 2.66
C VAL A 39 -3.10 10.37 3.41
N ILE A 40 -3.23 9.09 3.07
CA ILE A 40 -4.13 8.16 3.75
C ILE A 40 -3.28 7.23 4.60
N HIS A 41 -3.23 7.54 5.90
CA HIS A 41 -2.42 6.78 6.87
C HIS A 41 -2.99 5.40 7.17
N GLU A 42 -2.10 4.46 7.52
CA GLU A 42 -2.47 3.08 7.84
C GLU A 42 -3.56 3.02 8.92
N THR A 43 -4.59 2.21 8.68
CA THR A 43 -5.79 2.15 9.53
C THR A 43 -5.70 1.06 10.61
N ALA A 44 -4.79 0.09 10.47
CA ALA A 44 -4.65 -1.03 11.41
C ALA A 44 -4.43 -0.58 12.86
N ARG A 45 -3.59 0.44 13.08
CA ARG A 45 -3.34 0.96 14.45
C ARG A 45 -4.53 1.68 15.07
N GLN A 46 -5.51 2.07 14.26
CA GLN A 46 -6.75 2.71 14.71
C GLN A 46 -7.86 1.68 14.97
N SER A 47 -7.60 0.40 14.68
CA SER A 47 -8.57 -0.68 14.89
C SER A 47 -8.91 -0.83 16.38
N PRO A 48 -10.20 -0.87 16.76
CA PRO A 48 -10.61 -1.23 18.11
C PRO A 48 -10.44 -2.74 18.38
N PHE A 49 -10.15 -3.54 17.34
CA PHE A 49 -9.93 -4.98 17.42
C PHE A 49 -8.42 -5.31 17.43
N PRO A 50 -8.02 -6.46 18.00
CA PRO A 50 -6.62 -6.88 18.07
C PRO A 50 -5.94 -6.95 16.69
N ILE A 51 -4.63 -6.67 16.63
CA ILE A 51 -3.82 -6.61 15.40
C ILE A 51 -2.66 -7.61 15.45
N ASN A 52 -1.88 -7.70 14.37
CA ASN A 52 -0.71 -8.60 14.24
C ASN A 52 -1.08 -10.06 14.52
N MET A 53 -0.38 -10.73 15.45
CA MET A 53 -0.60 -12.14 15.80
C MET A 53 -1.99 -12.43 16.40
N ASP A 54 -2.68 -11.39 16.87
CA ASP A 54 -4.00 -11.50 17.46
C ASP A 54 -5.12 -11.07 16.51
N THR A 55 -4.79 -10.74 15.26
CA THR A 55 -5.76 -10.32 14.23
C THR A 55 -6.93 -11.29 14.13
N VAL A 56 -8.15 -10.71 14.13
CA VAL A 56 -9.44 -11.39 13.94
C VAL A 56 -10.13 -10.83 12.70
N TYR A 57 -11.16 -11.53 12.21
CA TYR A 57 -11.83 -11.10 10.97
C TYR A 57 -12.40 -9.68 11.08
N GLN A 58 -12.87 -9.24 12.26
CA GLN A 58 -13.35 -7.87 12.48
C GLN A 58 -12.26 -6.83 12.26
N THR A 59 -11.01 -7.14 12.59
CA THR A 59 -9.85 -6.27 12.30
C THR A 59 -9.71 -6.05 10.80
N THR A 60 -9.78 -7.12 10.00
CA THR A 60 -9.73 -7.03 8.53
C THR A 60 -10.88 -6.18 7.99
N LEU A 61 -12.12 -6.41 8.47
CA LEU A 61 -13.27 -5.60 8.07
C LEU A 61 -13.08 -4.12 8.38
N PHE A 62 -12.64 -3.80 9.61
CA PHE A 62 -12.41 -2.42 10.03
C PHE A 62 -11.34 -1.74 9.17
N VAL A 63 -10.20 -2.40 8.98
CA VAL A 63 -9.06 -1.86 8.21
C VAL A 63 -9.47 -1.56 6.79
N VAL A 64 -10.13 -2.52 6.11
CA VAL A 64 -10.58 -2.37 4.72
C VAL A 64 -11.64 -1.28 4.60
N ALA A 65 -12.68 -1.32 5.43
CA ALA A 65 -13.77 -0.34 5.36
C ALA A 65 -13.28 1.09 5.61
N THR A 66 -12.42 1.28 6.62
CA THR A 66 -11.86 2.59 6.95
C THR A 66 -10.94 3.09 5.84
N GLN A 67 -10.10 2.23 5.28
CA GLN A 67 -9.19 2.59 4.18
C GLN A 67 -9.99 2.99 2.93
N LEU A 68 -10.97 2.18 2.53
CA LEU A 68 -11.85 2.46 1.40
C LEU A 68 -12.61 3.77 1.58
N GLN A 69 -13.16 4.01 2.77
CA GLN A 69 -13.86 5.26 3.07
C GLN A 69 -12.95 6.48 2.89
N LYS A 70 -11.73 6.46 3.44
CA LYS A 70 -10.76 7.55 3.29
C LYS A 70 -10.36 7.76 1.83
N GLU A 71 -10.18 6.68 1.08
CA GLU A 71 -9.85 6.69 -0.34
C GLU A 71 -10.96 7.27 -1.23
N LEU A 72 -12.23 7.00 -0.92
CA LEU A 72 -13.38 7.59 -1.60
C LEU A 72 -13.61 9.04 -1.19
N GLN A 73 -13.40 9.36 0.09
CA GLN A 73 -13.53 10.73 0.59
C GLN A 73 -12.51 11.67 -0.07
N ALA A 74 -11.26 11.22 -0.23
CA ALA A 74 -10.23 11.98 -0.93
C ALA A 74 -10.64 12.33 -2.38
N GLU A 75 -11.19 11.36 -3.10
CA GLU A 75 -11.68 11.57 -4.46
C GLU A 75 -12.85 12.56 -4.50
N ALA A 76 -13.83 12.39 -3.62
CA ALA A 76 -14.98 13.29 -3.51
C ALA A 76 -14.53 14.73 -3.20
N GLN A 77 -13.56 14.89 -2.29
CA GLN A 77 -12.98 16.19 -1.92
C GLN A 77 -12.15 16.81 -3.06
N GLY A 78 -11.72 16.02 -4.05
CA GLY A 78 -11.05 16.53 -5.24
C GLY A 78 -9.56 16.74 -5.10
N PHE A 79 -8.89 15.88 -4.34
CA PHE A 79 -7.44 15.81 -4.40
C PHE A 79 -6.99 15.38 -5.81
N GLU A 80 -5.86 15.93 -6.26
CA GLU A 80 -5.21 15.50 -7.50
C GLU A 80 -4.47 14.18 -7.28
N ILE A 81 -3.93 13.96 -6.07
CA ILE A 81 -3.13 12.79 -5.71
C ILE A 81 -3.54 12.30 -4.31
N ALA A 82 -3.80 11.00 -4.17
CA ALA A 82 -3.91 10.32 -2.88
C ALA A 82 -2.78 9.29 -2.74
N ILE A 83 -2.07 9.35 -1.62
CA ILE A 83 -0.97 8.43 -1.27
C ILE A 83 -1.42 7.60 -0.08
N SER A 84 -1.66 6.31 -0.30
CA SER A 84 -2.06 5.35 0.73
C SER A 84 -0.84 4.67 1.34
N ASP A 85 -0.69 4.80 2.66
CA ASP A 85 0.20 3.96 3.47
C ASP A 85 -0.52 2.61 3.68
N ARG A 86 -0.22 1.65 2.80
CA ARG A 86 -0.85 0.34 2.53
C ARG A 86 -1.94 0.34 1.47
N ALA A 87 -2.07 -0.79 0.77
CA ALA A 87 -3.21 -1.09 -0.08
C ALA A 87 -4.32 -1.79 0.75
N LEU A 88 -5.55 -1.82 0.24
CA LEU A 88 -6.65 -2.56 0.87
C LEU A 88 -6.31 -4.05 1.05
N SER A 89 -5.54 -4.64 0.13
CA SER A 89 -5.16 -6.05 0.12
C SER A 89 -4.19 -6.44 1.25
N ASP A 90 -3.47 -5.48 1.86
CA ASP A 90 -2.51 -5.75 2.93
C ASP A 90 -3.18 -6.42 4.15
N ALA A 91 -4.44 -6.09 4.42
CA ALA A 91 -5.17 -6.59 5.57
C ALA A 91 -5.36 -8.12 5.56
N PHE A 92 -5.32 -8.74 4.38
CA PHE A 92 -5.55 -10.18 4.22
C PHE A 92 -4.32 -11.02 4.56
N ILE A 93 -3.12 -10.48 4.37
CA ILE A 93 -1.86 -11.17 4.70
C ILE A 93 -1.88 -11.67 6.14
N TYR A 94 -2.31 -10.81 7.07
CA TYR A 94 -2.32 -11.14 8.50
C TYR A 94 -3.39 -12.18 8.87
N ILE A 95 -4.61 -12.04 8.35
CA ILE A 95 -5.71 -12.96 8.68
C ILE A 95 -5.51 -14.34 8.04
N ASP A 96 -4.94 -14.38 6.83
CA ASP A 96 -4.65 -15.61 6.09
C ASP A 96 -3.48 -16.38 6.70
N ARG A 97 -2.41 -15.67 7.10
CA ARG A 97 -1.28 -16.25 7.84
C ARG A 97 -1.77 -17.02 9.07
N LEU A 98 -2.68 -16.42 9.81
CA LEU A 98 -3.25 -17.00 11.03
C LEU A 98 -4.34 -18.03 10.75
N LYS A 99 -4.73 -18.22 9.48
CA LYS A 99 -5.84 -19.09 9.04
C LYS A 99 -7.15 -18.77 9.77
N ARG A 100 -7.37 -17.48 10.05
CA ARG A 100 -8.54 -16.96 10.79
C ARG A 100 -9.58 -16.32 9.88
N GLY A 101 -9.40 -16.41 8.57
CA GLY A 101 -10.38 -15.95 7.59
C GLY A 101 -11.66 -16.81 7.60
N ASN A 102 -12.76 -16.22 7.16
CA ASN A 102 -14.06 -16.89 7.00
C ASN A 102 -14.65 -16.58 5.61
N ALA A 103 -15.88 -17.03 5.34
CA ALA A 103 -16.52 -16.80 4.04
C ALA A 103 -16.62 -15.29 3.70
N LEU A 104 -16.89 -14.45 4.71
CA LEU A 104 -17.00 -13.01 4.54
C LEU A 104 -15.64 -12.38 4.17
N THR A 105 -14.56 -12.72 4.86
CA THR A 105 -13.23 -12.18 4.52
C THR A 105 -12.78 -12.66 3.14
N LYS A 106 -13.11 -13.89 2.73
CA LYS A 106 -12.81 -14.38 1.37
C LYS A 106 -13.51 -13.57 0.29
N SER A 107 -14.81 -13.29 0.46
CA SER A 107 -15.54 -12.43 -0.48
C SER A 107 -14.99 -11.00 -0.51
N LEU A 108 -14.60 -10.45 0.64
CA LEU A 108 -13.98 -9.14 0.73
C LEU A 108 -12.58 -9.09 0.10
N GLU A 109 -11.81 -10.17 0.22
CA GLU A 109 -10.49 -10.31 -0.41
C GLU A 109 -10.62 -10.19 -1.93
N VAL A 110 -11.58 -10.90 -2.53
CA VAL A 110 -11.86 -10.80 -3.98
C VAL A 110 -12.14 -9.35 -4.37
N PHE A 111 -13.01 -8.66 -3.65
CA PHE A 111 -13.27 -7.23 -3.88
C PHE A 111 -12.00 -6.38 -3.77
N CYS A 112 -11.19 -6.58 -2.73
CA CYS A 112 -9.97 -5.79 -2.51
C CYS A 112 -8.91 -6.06 -3.58
N PHE A 113 -8.83 -7.28 -4.11
CA PHE A 113 -7.98 -7.56 -5.26
C PHE A 113 -8.48 -6.83 -6.50
N GLU A 114 -9.77 -6.85 -6.80
CA GLU A 114 -10.31 -6.08 -7.95
C GLU A 114 -10.06 -4.57 -7.80
N TRP A 115 -10.11 -4.05 -6.56
CA TRP A 115 -9.78 -2.65 -6.23
C TRP A 115 -8.34 -2.26 -6.58
N LEU A 116 -7.40 -3.22 -6.68
CA LEU A 116 -6.02 -2.92 -7.03
C LEU A 116 -5.87 -2.20 -8.38
N ARG A 117 -6.82 -2.40 -9.31
CA ARG A 117 -6.84 -1.70 -10.60
C ARG A 117 -7.11 -0.19 -10.48
N GLN A 118 -7.61 0.27 -9.34
CA GLN A 118 -7.84 1.69 -9.09
C GLN A 118 -6.53 2.43 -8.79
N TYR A 119 -5.49 1.72 -8.32
CA TYR A 119 -4.19 2.32 -8.09
C TYR A 119 -3.46 2.53 -9.41
N HIS A 120 -2.98 3.76 -9.58
CA HIS A 120 -2.17 4.09 -10.74
C HIS A 120 -0.75 3.54 -10.60
N VAL A 121 -0.26 3.48 -9.36
CA VAL A 121 1.03 2.88 -9.02
C VAL A 121 0.91 2.17 -7.68
N LEU A 122 1.40 0.94 -7.66
CA LEU A 122 1.60 0.11 -6.48
C LEU A 122 3.10 0.04 -6.21
N ILE A 123 3.54 0.45 -5.02
CA ILE A 123 4.96 0.46 -4.65
C ILE A 123 5.16 -0.61 -3.59
N TYR A 124 5.81 -1.70 -3.98
CA TYR A 124 6.18 -2.77 -3.08
C TYR A 124 7.55 -2.47 -2.48
N LEU A 125 7.59 -2.31 -1.15
CA LEU A 125 8.82 -2.05 -0.40
C LEU A 125 9.23 -3.23 0.47
N GLU A 126 10.51 -3.59 0.36
CA GLU A 126 11.17 -4.54 1.25
C GLU A 126 12.27 -3.89 2.10
N PRO A 127 12.52 -4.38 3.33
CA PRO A 127 13.71 -4.02 4.07
C PRO A 127 14.95 -4.52 3.32
N THR A 128 15.95 -3.66 3.18
CA THR A 128 17.27 -4.03 2.69
C THR A 128 17.90 -5.00 3.66
N GLU A 129 18.51 -6.08 3.14
CA GLU A 129 19.21 -7.04 3.98
C GLU A 129 20.33 -6.36 4.79
N GLY A 130 20.43 -6.70 6.07
CA GLY A 130 21.41 -6.10 6.99
C GLY A 130 21.05 -4.72 7.54
N TYR A 131 19.94 -4.10 7.12
CA TYR A 131 19.43 -2.88 7.77
C TYR A 131 18.62 -3.24 9.01
N ALA A 132 18.97 -2.65 10.16
CA ALA A 132 18.27 -2.92 11.41
C ALA A 132 16.80 -2.51 11.31
N ILE A 133 15.91 -3.49 11.46
CA ILE A 133 14.47 -3.28 11.61
C ILE A 133 14.28 -2.44 12.89
N SER A 134 13.95 -1.15 12.77
CA SER A 134 13.75 -0.28 13.95
C SER A 134 12.73 -0.89 14.93
N GLN A 135 13.03 -0.95 16.22
CA GLN A 135 12.08 -1.46 17.21
C GLN A 135 11.05 -0.39 17.56
N ASP A 136 10.03 -0.21 16.73
CA ASP A 136 8.84 0.54 17.15
C ASP A 136 7.96 -0.49 17.89
N GLY A 137 7.84 -0.38 19.23
CA GLY A 137 7.29 -1.38 20.17
C GLY A 137 5.85 -1.91 19.94
N ILE A 138 5.29 -1.70 18.75
CA ILE A 138 4.05 -2.28 18.22
C ILE A 138 4.36 -3.47 17.27
N ARG A 139 5.61 -3.64 16.82
CA ARG A 139 6.02 -4.77 15.96
C ARG A 139 5.97 -6.08 16.75
N ALA A 140 5.51 -7.15 16.11
CA ALA A 140 5.63 -8.49 16.68
C ALA A 140 7.11 -8.75 17.02
N SER A 141 7.41 -9.09 18.27
CA SER A 141 8.79 -9.35 18.73
C SER A 141 9.40 -10.60 18.10
N ASP A 142 8.58 -11.43 17.45
CA ASP A 142 9.01 -12.68 16.81
C ASP A 142 9.52 -12.44 15.38
N GLU A 143 10.84 -12.55 15.21
CA GLU A 143 11.52 -12.49 13.92
C GLU A 143 10.99 -13.52 12.91
N LYS A 144 10.65 -14.74 13.36
CA LYS A 144 10.09 -15.77 12.48
C LYS A 144 8.75 -15.33 11.91
N TYR A 145 7.93 -14.67 12.72
CA TYR A 145 6.66 -14.12 12.27
C TYR A 145 6.87 -12.99 11.25
N GLN A 146 7.86 -12.12 11.45
CA GLN A 146 8.17 -11.04 10.51
C GLN A 146 8.65 -11.57 9.14
N LEU A 147 9.52 -12.59 9.15
CA LEU A 147 9.99 -13.26 7.94
C LEU A 147 8.84 -13.97 7.20
N ALA A 148 7.99 -14.66 7.95
CA ALA A 148 6.77 -15.26 7.42
C ALA A 148 5.87 -14.24 6.70
N ILE A 149 5.60 -13.10 7.34
CA ILE A 149 4.81 -12.02 6.74
C ILE A 149 5.50 -11.46 5.49
N ARG A 150 6.83 -11.34 5.49
CA ARG A 150 7.60 -10.92 4.31
C ARG A 150 7.39 -11.88 3.13
N ASP A 151 7.45 -13.19 3.37
CA ASP A 151 7.18 -14.18 2.32
C ASP A 151 5.71 -14.14 1.85
N ASP A 152 4.77 -13.90 2.75
CA ASP A 152 3.36 -13.75 2.40
C ASP A 152 3.11 -12.51 1.50
N PHE A 153 3.82 -11.41 1.72
CA PHE A 153 3.81 -10.25 0.81
C PHE A 153 4.36 -10.60 -0.58
N ARG A 154 5.49 -11.32 -0.65
CA ARG A 154 6.06 -11.79 -1.92
C ARG A 154 5.09 -12.70 -2.68
N ASN A 155 4.44 -13.62 -1.97
CA ASN A 155 3.40 -14.47 -2.55
C ASN A 155 2.20 -13.66 -3.04
N GLN A 156 1.81 -12.59 -2.34
CA GLN A 156 0.74 -11.71 -2.78
C GLN A 156 1.10 -10.98 -4.10
N ILE A 157 2.35 -10.55 -4.27
CA ILE A 157 2.82 -9.97 -5.55
C ILE A 157 2.66 -10.96 -6.70
N GLU A 158 3.08 -12.21 -6.51
CA GLU A 158 2.96 -13.21 -7.57
C GLU A 158 1.49 -13.51 -7.91
N LYS A 159 0.61 -13.59 -6.90
CA LYS A 159 -0.84 -13.68 -7.12
C LYS A 159 -1.41 -12.48 -7.89
N MET A 160 -0.94 -11.27 -7.58
CA MET A 160 -1.33 -10.05 -8.29
C MET A 160 -0.88 -10.11 -9.75
N LYS A 161 0.38 -10.46 -10.02
CA LYS A 161 0.91 -10.61 -11.37
C LYS A 161 0.14 -11.63 -12.19
N GLU A 162 -0.14 -12.80 -11.62
CA GLU A 162 -0.91 -13.86 -12.26
C GLU A 162 -2.34 -13.41 -12.56
N LYS A 163 -3.07 -12.91 -11.54
CA LYS A 163 -4.48 -12.52 -11.68
C LYS A 163 -4.69 -11.40 -12.70
N PHE A 164 -3.75 -10.46 -12.79
CA PHE A 164 -3.86 -9.30 -13.68
C PHE A 164 -2.99 -9.40 -14.93
N ASP A 165 -2.41 -10.56 -15.23
CA ASP A 165 -1.58 -10.78 -16.42
C ASP A 165 -0.46 -9.71 -16.54
N ASN A 166 0.20 -9.41 -15.41
CA ASN A 166 1.23 -8.38 -15.27
C ASN A 166 0.79 -6.94 -15.66
N LYS A 167 -0.51 -6.65 -15.73
CA LYS A 167 -1.02 -5.32 -16.12
C LYS A 167 -1.03 -4.29 -14.99
N LEU A 168 -0.79 -4.70 -13.74
CA LEU A 168 -0.63 -3.77 -12.63
C LEU A 168 0.73 -3.08 -12.69
N ASN A 169 0.73 -1.78 -12.45
CA ASN A 169 1.95 -0.98 -12.38
C ASN A 169 2.60 -1.11 -11.00
N ILE A 170 3.38 -2.18 -10.82
CA ILE A 170 4.07 -2.47 -9.57
C ILE A 170 5.53 -2.05 -9.67
N ILE A 171 5.95 -1.14 -8.80
CA ILE A 171 7.35 -0.74 -8.61
C ILE A 171 7.89 -1.44 -7.38
N ASN A 172 8.87 -2.32 -7.57
CA ASN A 172 9.64 -2.90 -6.47
C ASN A 172 10.75 -1.92 -6.06
N ALA A 173 10.92 -1.73 -4.75
CA ALA A 173 12.00 -0.94 -4.18
C ALA A 173 12.40 -1.46 -2.79
N GLU A 174 13.57 -1.02 -2.34
CA GLU A 174 14.13 -1.39 -1.03
C GLU A 174 14.30 -0.18 -0.12
N SER A 175 14.36 -0.43 1.19
CA SER A 175 14.44 0.63 2.20
C SER A 175 15.68 1.54 2.06
N ASN A 176 16.82 1.01 1.63
CA ASN A 176 18.05 1.79 1.40
C ASN A 176 17.84 2.90 0.36
N GLN A 177 17.03 2.66 -0.68
CA GLN A 177 16.70 3.64 -1.70
C GLN A 177 15.93 4.83 -1.12
N ILE A 178 15.28 4.68 0.03
CA ILE A 178 14.51 5.76 0.67
C ILE A 178 15.41 6.72 1.45
N PHE A 179 16.53 6.20 1.98
CA PHE A 179 17.45 6.95 2.84
C PHE A 179 18.64 7.53 2.07
N ASP A 180 19.01 6.95 0.94
CA ASP A 180 19.96 7.55 -0.01
C ASP A 180 19.27 8.61 -0.88
N GLU A 181 19.77 9.85 -0.89
CA GLU A 181 19.11 10.98 -1.56
C GLU A 181 19.02 10.81 -3.08
N ASN A 182 20.08 10.30 -3.71
CA ASN A 182 20.12 10.10 -5.16
C ASN A 182 19.19 8.96 -5.58
N GLN A 183 19.24 7.84 -4.86
CA GLN A 183 18.36 6.70 -5.12
C GLN A 183 16.90 7.05 -4.85
N CYS A 184 16.63 7.84 -3.81
CA CYS A 184 15.28 8.29 -3.50
C CYS A 184 14.72 9.20 -4.60
N THR A 185 15.54 10.12 -5.10
CA THR A 185 15.17 10.99 -6.23
C THR A 185 14.85 10.17 -7.47
N ASN A 186 15.72 9.21 -7.82
CA ASN A 186 15.49 8.30 -8.94
C ASN A 186 14.20 7.46 -8.79
N LEU A 187 13.90 7.00 -7.57
CA LEU A 187 12.67 6.27 -7.28
C LEU A 187 11.43 7.15 -7.45
N ILE A 188 11.46 8.39 -6.95
CA ILE A 188 10.37 9.37 -7.12
C ILE A 188 10.15 9.67 -8.61
N ASP A 189 11.22 9.89 -9.37
CA ASP A 189 11.12 10.11 -10.82
C ASP A 189 10.50 8.93 -11.55
N LYS A 190 10.88 7.69 -11.18
CA LYS A 190 10.28 6.47 -11.72
C LYS A 190 8.78 6.40 -11.41
N ILE A 191 8.39 6.70 -10.16
CA ILE A 191 6.98 6.74 -9.74
C ILE A 191 6.20 7.76 -10.58
N ASN A 192 6.76 8.96 -10.77
CA ASN A 192 6.12 10.02 -11.55
C ASN A 192 5.89 9.66 -13.01
N ARG A 193 6.88 9.03 -13.66
CA ARG A 193 6.71 8.54 -15.05
C ARG A 193 5.57 7.53 -15.11
N SER A 194 5.57 6.56 -14.21
CA SER A 194 4.55 5.51 -14.11
C SER A 194 3.11 6.05 -13.95
N ILE A 195 2.91 7.10 -13.15
CA ILE A 195 1.59 7.72 -12.93
C ILE A 195 1.05 8.37 -14.20
N ASN A 196 1.94 8.95 -15.01
CA ASN A 196 1.58 9.71 -16.20
C ASN A 196 1.36 8.81 -17.42
N GLU A 197 2.10 7.70 -17.54
CA GLU A 197 1.95 6.73 -18.64
C GLU A 197 0.57 6.03 -18.64
N GLN A 198 -0.04 5.80 -17.47
CA GLN A 198 -1.35 5.17 -17.40
C GLN A 198 -2.53 6.05 -17.88
N VAL A 199 -2.32 7.35 -18.12
CA VAL A 199 -3.41 8.25 -18.59
C VAL A 199 -3.93 7.80 -19.97
N GLU A 200 -3.17 7.06 -20.76
CA GLU A 200 -3.58 6.63 -22.11
C GLU A 200 -4.49 5.39 -22.14
N HIS A 201 -4.61 4.62 -21.06
CA HIS A 201 -5.36 3.35 -21.05
C HIS A 201 -6.63 3.32 -20.17
N VAL A 202 -6.83 4.31 -19.29
CA VAL A 202 -7.93 4.29 -18.30
C VAL A 202 -9.27 4.81 -18.86
N HIS A 203 -9.30 5.30 -20.11
CA HIS A 203 -10.54 5.79 -20.74
C HIS A 203 -11.37 4.71 -21.47
N MET A 204 -11.12 3.42 -21.23
CA MET A 204 -11.89 2.32 -21.81
C MET A 204 -12.28 1.25 -20.78
N VAL A 205 -13.04 1.62 -19.75
CA VAL A 205 -13.98 0.70 -19.07
C VAL A 205 -15.20 1.49 -18.60
#